data_AF-A0A9P8VQL2-F1
#
_entry.id   AF-A0A9P8VQL2-F1
#
_cell.length_a   1.000
_cell.length_b   1.000
_cell.length_c   1.000
_cell.angle_alpha   90.00
_cell.angle_beta   90.00
_cell.angle_gamma   90.00
#
_symmetry.space_group_name_H-M   'P 1'
#
loop_
_entity.id
_entity.type
_entity.pdbx_description
1 polymer ?
#
loop_
_entity_poly.entity_id
_entity_poly.type
_entity_poly.pdbx_seq_one_letter_code
_entity_poly.pdbx_strand_id
1 'polypeptide(L)'
;MSLWRAGALLQKDTRDLLGAVVSLARTKALHRTPSSQDPSEKMQALRKRLWWSVYIREHQCAAALGLPNRVRDEDCDVETLHEADFNHAFDASTSPSQARESIASIVGMAELSRMLGCITYRDYLPSKHLTHAEKRGNEGSSHFLEDEPACRHAASC
;
A
#
# COMPACT_ATOMS: atom_id res chain seq x y z
N MET A 1 -0.22 20.96 10.27
CA MET A 1 -0.37 20.11 9.07
C MET A 1 -1.83 20.12 8.66
N SER A 2 -2.18 21.00 7.73
CA SER A 2 -3.55 21.20 7.22
C SER A 2 -3.86 20.17 6.12
N LEU A 3 -4.29 18.98 6.51
CA LEU A 3 -5.15 18.18 5.65
C LEU A 3 -6.58 18.78 5.76
N TRP A 4 -7.36 18.76 4.68
CA TRP A 4 -8.84 18.70 4.70
C TRP A 4 -9.72 19.92 4.35
N ARG A 5 -9.24 21.07 3.87
CA ARG A 5 -10.15 22.01 3.16
C ARG A 5 -9.48 22.71 1.98
N ALA A 6 -9.33 22.00 0.87
CA ALA A 6 -9.38 22.67 -0.42
C ALA A 6 -10.87 22.95 -0.70
N GLY A 7 -11.27 24.22 -0.62
CA GLY A 7 -12.59 24.66 -1.05
C GLY A 7 -12.82 24.35 -2.53
N ALA A 8 -14.09 24.37 -2.96
CA ALA A 8 -14.57 24.01 -4.29
C ALA A 8 -13.99 24.81 -5.49
N LEU A 9 -12.89 25.54 -5.31
CA LEU A 9 -12.21 26.35 -6.32
C LEU A 9 -10.69 26.10 -6.41
N LEU A 10 -10.12 25.08 -5.77
CA LEU A 10 -8.69 24.75 -5.94
C LEU A 10 -8.48 23.53 -6.85
N GLN A 11 -8.28 23.85 -8.13
CA GLN A 11 -7.37 23.23 -9.09
C GLN A 11 -6.45 22.13 -8.48
N LYS A 12 -6.88 20.86 -8.63
CA LYS A 12 -6.27 19.58 -8.21
C LYS A 12 -6.19 19.30 -6.71
N ASP A 13 -6.88 18.26 -6.27
CA ASP A 13 -6.86 17.78 -4.89
C ASP A 13 -5.66 16.84 -4.60
N THR A 14 -5.53 16.37 -3.36
CA THR A 14 -4.47 15.41 -2.97
C THR A 14 -4.56 14.10 -3.77
N ARG A 15 -5.77 13.68 -4.16
CA ARG A 15 -6.01 12.45 -4.90
C ARG A 15 -5.51 12.55 -6.35
N ASP A 16 -5.63 13.72 -6.96
CA ASP A 16 -5.10 14.03 -8.29
C ASP A 16 -3.57 14.07 -8.28
N LEU A 17 -2.98 14.71 -7.28
CA LEU A 17 -1.51 14.76 -7.11
C LEU A 17 -0.94 13.35 -6.94
N LEU A 18 -1.57 12.51 -6.12
CA LEU A 18 -1.15 11.11 -5.98
C LEU A 18 -1.28 10.32 -7.28
N GLY A 19 -2.32 10.58 -8.08
CA GLY A 19 -2.46 9.98 -9.41
C GLY A 19 -1.26 10.29 -10.33
N ALA A 20 -0.78 11.53 -10.32
CA ALA A 20 0.42 11.92 -11.07
C ALA A 20 1.69 11.25 -10.52
N VAL A 21 1.84 11.15 -9.20
CA VAL A 21 2.98 10.49 -8.54
C VAL A 21 3.01 8.99 -8.87
N VAL A 22 1.88 8.30 -8.78
CA VAL A 22 1.76 6.87 -9.17
C VAL A 22 2.13 6.69 -10.64
N SER A 23 1.64 7.56 -11.51
CA SER A 23 1.97 7.52 -12.95
C SER A 23 3.48 7.69 -13.19
N LEU A 24 4.12 8.65 -12.52
CA LEU A 24 5.57 8.86 -12.62
C LEU A 24 6.37 7.66 -12.09
N ALA A 25 5.97 7.10 -10.95
CA ALA A 25 6.61 5.92 -10.37
C ALA A 25 6.50 4.71 -11.30
N ARG A 26 5.36 4.54 -11.98
CA ARG A 26 5.16 3.51 -13.01
C ARG A 26 6.06 3.72 -14.22
N THR A 27 6.13 4.93 -14.77
CA THR A 27 7.01 5.27 -15.90
C THR A 27 8.48 5.04 -15.59
N LYS A 28 8.90 5.19 -14.32
CA LYS A 28 10.27 4.91 -13.88
C LYS A 28 10.50 3.45 -13.48
N ALA A 29 9.50 2.59 -13.65
CA ALA A 29 9.53 1.18 -13.24
C ALA A 29 9.93 1.01 -11.77
N LEU A 30 9.46 1.90 -10.87
CA LEU A 30 9.74 1.78 -9.43
C LEU A 30 8.94 0.64 -8.79
N HIS A 31 7.79 0.30 -9.36
CA HIS A 31 6.94 -0.83 -9.00
C HIS A 31 7.48 -2.18 -9.48
N ARG A 32 8.64 -2.16 -10.14
CA ARG A 32 9.31 -3.34 -10.66
C ARG A 32 10.59 -3.63 -9.89
N THR A 33 10.91 -4.91 -9.69
CA THR A 33 12.18 -5.39 -9.16
C THR A 33 13.29 -4.85 -10.06
N PRO A 34 14.31 -4.20 -9.47
CA PRO A 34 15.39 -3.62 -10.24
C PRO A 34 16.11 -4.70 -11.06
N SER A 35 16.40 -4.40 -12.32
CA SER A 35 17.20 -5.27 -13.17
C SER A 35 18.62 -5.39 -12.61
N SER A 36 19.31 -6.50 -12.87
CA SER A 36 20.71 -6.72 -12.49
C SER A 36 21.70 -5.66 -13.02
N GLN A 37 21.24 -4.79 -13.93
CA GLN A 37 21.99 -3.66 -14.47
C GLN A 37 21.91 -2.38 -13.61
N ASP A 38 21.14 -2.38 -12.50
CA ASP A 38 20.98 -1.17 -11.68
C ASP A 38 22.29 -0.84 -10.92
N PRO A 39 22.73 0.43 -10.92
CA PRO A 39 24.14 0.77 -10.76
C PRO A 39 24.69 0.68 -9.32
N SER A 40 23.86 0.51 -8.29
CA SER A 40 24.32 0.25 -6.90
C SER A 40 23.21 -0.25 -5.97
N GLU A 41 23.56 -1.03 -4.94
CA GLU A 41 22.66 -1.45 -3.85
C GLU A 41 21.96 -0.26 -3.17
N LYS A 42 22.70 0.84 -2.94
CA LYS A 42 22.15 2.08 -2.39
C LYS A 42 21.02 2.67 -3.26
N MET A 43 21.18 2.62 -4.59
CA MET A 43 20.16 3.10 -5.51
C MET A 43 18.95 2.16 -5.52
N GLN A 44 19.16 0.86 -5.51
CA GLN A 44 18.09 -0.14 -5.45
C GLN A 44 17.25 0.02 -4.18
N ALA A 45 17.91 0.16 -3.02
CA ALA A 45 17.25 0.44 -1.74
C ALA A 45 16.46 1.75 -1.78
N LEU A 46 17.01 2.82 -2.37
CA LEU A 46 16.30 4.10 -2.54
C LEU A 46 15.04 3.93 -3.41
N ARG A 47 15.14 3.23 -4.55
CA ARG A 47 14.00 2.96 -5.45
C ARG A 47 12.90 2.21 -4.71
N LYS A 48 13.28 1.17 -3.95
CA LYS A 48 12.36 0.36 -3.15
C LYS A 48 11.65 1.22 -2.09
N ARG A 49 12.39 2.05 -1.33
CA ARG A 49 11.80 2.99 -0.36
C ARG A 49 10.86 4.01 -1.01
N LEU A 50 11.21 4.54 -2.19
CA LEU A 50 10.36 5.47 -2.93
C LEU A 50 9.06 4.81 -3.38
N TRP A 51 9.15 3.60 -3.95
CA TRP A 51 7.98 2.83 -4.36
C TRP A 51 7.03 2.58 -3.20
N TRP A 52 7.53 2.01 -2.09
CA TRP A 52 6.71 1.72 -0.92
C TRP A 52 6.11 2.97 -0.29
N SER A 53 6.82 4.11 -0.32
CA SER A 53 6.27 5.39 0.13
C SER A 53 5.06 5.84 -0.70
N VAL A 54 5.11 5.64 -2.02
CA VAL A 54 3.99 5.93 -2.94
C VAL A 54 2.84 4.94 -2.70
N TYR A 55 3.16 3.65 -2.60
CA TYR A 55 2.18 2.59 -2.35
C TYR A 55 1.37 2.84 -1.07
N ILE A 56 2.05 3.13 0.05
CA ILE A 56 1.40 3.40 1.35
C ILE A 56 0.45 4.61 1.24
N ARG A 57 0.90 5.69 0.60
CA ARG A 57 0.13 6.95 0.52
C ARG A 57 -1.07 6.83 -0.41
N GLU A 58 -0.95 6.08 -1.50
CA GLU A 58 -2.07 5.73 -2.36
C GLU A 58 -3.16 4.99 -1.57
N HIS A 59 -2.77 3.94 -0.83
CA HIS A 59 -3.70 3.10 -0.09
C HIS A 59 -4.39 3.83 1.07
N GLN A 60 -3.64 4.61 1.84
CA GLN A 60 -4.20 5.44 2.90
C GLN A 60 -5.17 6.49 2.35
N CYS A 61 -4.84 7.14 1.23
CA CYS A 61 -5.68 8.15 0.62
C CYS A 61 -6.97 7.54 0.03
N ALA A 62 -6.86 6.43 -0.70
CA ALA A 62 -8.01 5.75 -1.28
C ALA A 62 -8.98 5.27 -0.19
N ALA A 63 -8.45 4.66 0.88
CA ALA A 63 -9.27 4.24 2.01
C ALA A 63 -9.94 5.41 2.74
N ALA A 64 -9.22 6.49 3.02
CA ALA A 64 -9.77 7.67 3.68
C ALA A 64 -10.89 8.35 2.88
N LEU A 65 -10.86 8.22 1.55
CA LEU A 65 -11.87 8.79 0.65
C LEU A 65 -12.99 7.80 0.30
N GLY A 66 -12.89 6.54 0.73
CA GLY A 66 -13.80 5.49 0.29
C GLY A 66 -13.77 5.33 -1.23
N LEU A 67 -12.58 5.14 -1.80
CA LEU A 67 -12.36 4.95 -3.24
C LEU A 67 -11.55 3.66 -3.51
N PRO A 68 -11.65 3.08 -4.72
CA PRO A 68 -10.77 1.99 -5.11
C PRO A 68 -9.31 2.44 -5.24
N ASN A 69 -8.41 1.52 -4.93
CA ASN A 69 -6.96 1.71 -5.11
C ASN A 69 -6.58 1.72 -6.60
N ARG A 70 -5.75 2.68 -7.01
CA ARG A 70 -5.21 2.73 -8.39
C ARG A 70 -4.01 1.82 -8.58
N VAL A 71 -3.32 1.50 -7.50
CA VAL A 71 -2.21 0.55 -7.47
C VAL A 71 -2.79 -0.80 -7.10
N ARG A 72 -2.53 -1.79 -7.95
CA ARG A 72 -2.95 -3.18 -7.81
C ARG A 72 -1.73 -4.01 -7.47
N ASP A 73 -1.86 -4.94 -6.54
CA ASP A 73 -0.72 -5.75 -6.08
C ASP A 73 -0.16 -6.62 -7.20
N GLU A 74 -1.02 -7.14 -8.09
CA GLU A 74 -0.66 -7.94 -9.25
C GLU A 74 0.18 -7.20 -10.30
N ASP A 75 0.17 -5.86 -10.29
CA ASP A 75 1.02 -5.07 -11.18
C ASP A 75 2.43 -4.89 -10.61
N CYS A 76 2.66 -5.23 -9.34
CA CYS A 76 3.84 -4.89 -8.57
C CYS A 76 4.65 -6.14 -8.23
N ASP A 77 5.95 -6.14 -8.51
CA ASP A 77 6.83 -7.28 -8.21
C ASP A 77 8.02 -6.88 -7.31
N VAL A 78 7.94 -5.70 -6.67
CA VAL A 78 8.93 -5.22 -5.70
C VAL A 78 8.77 -5.94 -4.38
N GLU A 79 9.86 -6.50 -3.87
CA GLU A 79 9.90 -7.16 -2.57
C GLU A 79 9.51 -6.23 -1.40
N THR A 80 9.08 -6.83 -0.29
CA THR A 80 8.78 -6.11 0.96
C THR A 80 9.98 -5.37 1.52
N LEU A 81 9.76 -4.25 2.21
CA LEU A 81 10.81 -3.50 2.87
C LEU A 81 11.44 -4.31 4.01
N HIS A 82 12.76 -4.29 4.07
CA HIS A 82 13.53 -4.86 5.19
C HIS A 82 14.46 -3.80 5.78
N GLU A 83 14.97 -4.04 7.00
CA GLU A 83 15.87 -3.10 7.68
C GLU A 83 17.09 -2.72 6.83
N ALA A 84 17.62 -3.66 6.05
CA ALA A 84 18.77 -3.44 5.16
C ALA A 84 18.51 -2.36 4.09
N ASP A 85 17.24 -2.16 3.69
CA ASP A 85 16.86 -1.10 2.74
C ASP A 85 17.09 0.31 3.33
N PHE A 86 17.36 0.43 4.64
CA PHE A 86 17.54 1.68 5.35
C PHE A 86 18.98 1.98 5.78
N ASN A 87 19.96 1.13 5.41
CA ASN A 87 21.38 1.32 5.73
C ASN A 87 21.95 2.69 5.33
N HIS A 88 21.35 3.33 4.32
CA HIS A 88 21.70 4.67 3.85
C HIS A 88 20.51 5.64 3.85
N ALA A 89 19.52 5.44 4.73
CA ALA A 89 18.31 6.27 4.81
C ALA A 89 18.48 7.52 5.70
N PHE A 90 19.36 7.44 6.70
CA PHE A 90 19.41 8.40 7.80
C PHE A 90 20.71 9.19 7.80
N ASP A 91 20.62 10.45 8.21
CA ASP A 91 21.79 11.30 8.42
C ASP A 91 22.52 10.90 9.71
N ALA A 92 23.82 11.22 9.78
CA ALA A 92 24.66 10.91 10.94
C ALA A 92 24.18 11.58 12.25
N SER A 93 23.33 12.59 12.17
CA SER A 93 22.69 13.25 13.32
C SER A 93 21.47 12.50 13.86
N THR A 94 20.94 11.52 13.13
CA THR A 94 19.77 10.73 13.55
C THR A 94 20.18 9.74 14.63
N SER A 95 19.48 9.73 15.76
CA SER A 95 19.80 8.78 16.83
C SER A 95 19.43 7.34 16.42
N PRO A 96 20.16 6.31 16.89
CA PRO A 96 19.85 4.92 16.54
C PRO A 96 18.44 4.47 16.94
N SER A 97 17.89 5.00 18.04
CA SER A 97 16.52 4.70 18.47
C SER A 97 15.49 5.30 17.52
N GLN A 98 15.69 6.55 17.09
CA GLN A 98 14.80 7.22 16.14
C GLN A 98 14.83 6.53 14.77
N ALA A 99 16.01 6.10 14.32
CA ALA A 99 16.15 5.33 13.08
C ALA A 99 15.36 4.02 13.15
N ARG A 100 15.52 3.24 14.22
CA ARG A 100 14.78 1.98 14.44
C ARG A 100 13.28 2.18 14.46
N GLU A 101 12.78 3.18 15.18
CA GLU A 101 11.36 3.50 15.23
C GLU A 101 10.83 3.89 13.85
N SER A 102 11.57 4.70 13.10
CA SER A 102 11.19 5.11 11.74
C SER A 102 11.13 3.92 10.79
N ILE A 103 12.10 3.00 10.87
CA ILE A 103 12.11 1.76 10.08
C ILE A 103 10.91 0.89 10.43
N ALA A 104 10.67 0.62 11.71
CA ALA A 104 9.56 -0.20 12.16
C ALA A 104 8.21 0.41 11.71
N SER A 105 8.08 1.73 11.82
CA SER A 105 6.88 2.46 11.39
C SER A 105 6.62 2.31 9.89
N ILE A 106 7.62 2.51 9.02
CA ILE A 106 7.40 2.42 7.57
C ILE A 106 7.19 0.97 7.09
N VAL A 107 7.88 -0.01 7.70
CA VAL A 107 7.66 -1.43 7.41
C VAL A 107 6.25 -1.85 7.82
N GLY A 108 5.83 -1.52 9.05
CA GLY A 108 4.46 -1.80 9.51
C GLY A 108 3.39 -1.08 8.67
N MET A 109 3.63 0.16 8.26
CA MET A 109 2.73 0.86 7.33
C MET A 109 2.64 0.18 5.96
N ALA A 110 3.72 -0.39 5.44
CA ALA A 110 3.70 -1.14 4.19
C ALA A 110 2.81 -2.39 4.31
N GLU A 111 2.96 -3.16 5.38
CA GLU A 111 2.13 -4.33 5.66
C GLU A 111 0.65 -3.98 5.81
N LEU A 112 0.34 -2.96 6.63
CA LEU A 112 -1.03 -2.46 6.82
C LEU A 112 -1.65 -2.00 5.50
N SER A 113 -0.87 -1.35 4.63
CA SER A 113 -1.36 -0.87 3.34
C SER A 113 -1.74 -2.00 2.39
N ARG A 114 -1.02 -3.14 2.42
CA ARG A 114 -1.38 -4.34 1.63
C ARG A 114 -2.69 -4.95 2.11
N MET A 115 -2.86 -5.12 3.42
CA MET A 115 -4.11 -5.61 3.99
C MET A 115 -5.29 -4.69 3.65
N LEU A 116 -5.08 -3.38 3.73
CA LEU A 116 -6.07 -2.38 3.33
C LEU A 116 -6.40 -2.46 1.83
N GLY A 117 -5.39 -2.71 0.98
CA GLY A 117 -5.55 -2.98 -0.44
C GLY A 117 -6.47 -4.17 -0.71
N CYS A 118 -6.26 -5.27 0.02
CA CYS A 118 -7.10 -6.47 -0.08
C CYS A 118 -8.56 -6.23 0.33
N ILE A 119 -8.79 -5.52 1.44
CA ILE A 119 -10.14 -5.20 1.93
C ILE A 119 -10.87 -4.32 0.91
N THR A 120 -10.25 -3.20 0.53
CA THR A 120 -10.84 -2.28 -0.45
C THR A 120 -11.09 -2.97 -1.78
N TYR A 121 -10.16 -3.76 -2.29
CA TYR A 121 -10.35 -4.51 -3.54
C TYR A 121 -11.61 -5.38 -3.48
N ARG A 122 -11.84 -6.11 -2.38
CA ARG A 122 -13.03 -6.93 -2.18
C ARG A 122 -14.32 -6.11 -2.18
N ASP A 123 -14.32 -4.94 -1.56
CA ASP A 123 -15.49 -4.06 -1.49
C ASP A 123 -15.90 -3.48 -2.86
N TYR A 124 -14.94 -3.34 -3.79
CA TYR A 124 -15.17 -2.80 -5.14
C TYR A 124 -15.33 -3.87 -6.23
N LEU A 125 -15.22 -5.17 -5.91
CA LEU A 125 -15.45 -6.23 -6.89
C LEU A 125 -16.93 -6.29 -7.31
N PRO A 126 -17.24 -6.41 -8.62
CA PRO A 126 -18.61 -6.60 -9.06
C PRO A 126 -19.19 -7.92 -8.51
N SER A 127 -20.25 -7.81 -7.70
CA SER A 127 -21.12 -8.88 -7.17
C SER A 127 -20.63 -9.72 -5.98
N LYS A 128 -21.07 -9.32 -4.79
CA LYS A 128 -21.90 -10.20 -3.94
C LYS A 128 -23.21 -9.47 -3.68
N HIS A 129 -24.21 -9.67 -4.54
CA HIS A 129 -25.58 -9.44 -4.10
C HIS A 129 -25.84 -10.46 -2.99
N LEU A 130 -25.75 -10.03 -1.72
CA LEU A 130 -26.23 -10.84 -0.61
C LEU A 130 -27.68 -11.19 -0.94
N THR A 131 -27.91 -12.45 -1.24
CA THR A 131 -29.27 -12.94 -1.43
C THR A 131 -29.99 -12.79 -0.10
N HIS A 132 -31.30 -12.59 -0.15
CA HIS A 132 -32.13 -12.38 1.05
C HIS A 132 -32.06 -13.55 2.07
N ALA A 133 -31.49 -14.69 1.65
CA ALA A 133 -31.22 -15.87 2.46
C ALA A 133 -29.97 -15.72 3.35
N GLU A 134 -28.91 -15.07 2.87
CA GLU A 134 -27.65 -14.89 3.61
C GLU A 134 -27.77 -13.87 4.74
N LYS A 135 -28.70 -12.91 4.62
CA LYS A 135 -29.03 -11.95 5.70
C LYS A 135 -29.68 -12.60 6.93
N ARG A 136 -30.31 -13.78 6.80
CA ARG A 136 -30.95 -14.49 7.92
C ARG A 136 -30.03 -15.52 8.60
N GLY A 137 -28.97 -15.97 7.93
CA GLY A 137 -28.03 -16.94 8.48
C GLY A 137 -26.93 -16.33 9.36
N ASN A 138 -26.71 -15.01 9.28
CA ASN A 138 -25.56 -14.36 9.93
C ASN A 138 -25.84 -13.83 11.35
N GLU A 139 -27.01 -14.11 11.93
CA GLU A 139 -27.28 -13.83 13.35
C GLU A 139 -26.81 -14.98 14.28
N GLY A 140 -26.21 -16.05 13.74
CA GLY A 140 -25.97 -17.28 14.51
C GLY A 140 -24.68 -18.06 14.26
N SER A 141 -23.63 -17.52 13.62
CA SER A 141 -22.40 -18.32 13.41
C SER A 141 -21.13 -17.48 13.43
N SER A 142 -20.55 -17.33 14.62
CA SER A 142 -19.20 -16.80 14.86
C SER A 142 -18.09 -17.80 14.52
N HIS A 143 -18.19 -18.52 13.40
CA HIS A 143 -17.25 -19.59 13.08
C HIS A 143 -17.09 -19.80 11.56
N PHE A 144 -16.72 -18.76 10.81
CA PHE A 144 -16.37 -18.93 9.40
C PHE A 144 -15.35 -17.89 8.93
N LEU A 145 -14.09 -18.05 9.36
CA LEU A 145 -12.95 -17.32 8.80
C LEU A 145 -11.80 -18.24 8.35
N GLU A 146 -12.02 -19.56 8.21
CA GLU A 146 -10.93 -20.48 7.87
C GLU A 146 -11.02 -21.15 6.49
N ASP A 147 -12.15 -21.11 5.78
CA ASP A 147 -12.33 -21.90 4.53
C ASP A 147 -12.80 -21.09 3.30
N GLU A 148 -12.19 -19.92 3.04
CA GLU A 148 -12.35 -19.23 1.75
C GLU A 148 -11.10 -19.41 0.87
N PRO A 149 -11.20 -20.06 -0.31
CA PRO A 149 -10.04 -20.40 -1.15
C PRO A 149 -9.26 -19.17 -1.65
N ALA A 150 -9.86 -17.97 -1.64
CA ALA A 150 -9.13 -16.73 -1.96
C ALA A 150 -8.10 -16.32 -0.89
N CYS A 151 -8.22 -16.80 0.36
CA CYS A 151 -7.20 -16.57 1.40
C CYS A 151 -5.99 -17.52 1.28
N ARG A 152 -6.13 -18.69 0.64
CA ARG A 152 -5.02 -19.65 0.54
C ARG A 152 -3.89 -19.17 -0.37
N HIS A 153 -4.16 -18.27 -1.31
CA HIS A 153 -3.12 -17.62 -2.12
C HIS A 153 -2.49 -16.38 -1.46
N ALA A 154 -3.17 -15.77 -0.47
CA ALA A 154 -2.64 -14.63 0.27
C ALA A 154 -1.76 -15.05 1.47
N ALA A 155 -1.91 -16.29 1.95
CA ALA A 155 -1.11 -16.83 3.06
C ALA A 155 0.24 -17.43 2.63
N SER A 156 0.60 -17.35 1.34
CA SER A 156 1.86 -17.88 0.79
C SER A 156 2.74 -16.80 0.11
N CYS A 157 2.44 -15.52 0.30
CA CYS A 157 3.23 -14.39 -0.19
C CYS A 157 3.79 -13.56 0.96
#